data_AF-D6KDJ7-F1
#
_entry.id   AF-D6KDJ7-F1
#
_cell.length_a   1.000
_cell.length_b   1.000
_cell.length_c   1.000
_cell.angle_alpha   90.00
_cell.angle_beta   90.00
_cell.angle_gamma   90.00
#
_symmetry.space_group_name_H-M   'P 1'
#
loop_
_entity.id
_entity.type
_entity.pdbx_description
1 polymer ?
#
loop_
_entity_poly.entity_id
_entity_poly.type
_entity_poly.pdbx_seq_one_letter_code
_entity_poly.pdbx_strand_id
1 'polypeptide(L)'
;MFEKKTGTRPLRGHSPAAGTPGTGARGARFPQLTPIRTGSRGDRPAAPDRESTDRRPWSPAPGHVSPGPRSPPPRRPALSRTRLAILLVLVALTGFITTLDNTVVNVALPTVQRELGLSVTGLEWVATSYVLVFGALLLPGGRLGDLFGRRRVLAAGLVVFTASSAAAALADDGATLIAARAVQGSGAALVIPATLAVIAADLPERRRAPAIGLWTAALAVALASGPAVGGLITQHWGWSWVFLLNVPFGALALALTAAVPAARERPPAGLLARLDLPGVALSVLAPLLLTYGLVRGGDDSFRAAPVPY
;
A
#
# COMPACT_ATOMS: atom_id res chain seq x y z
N MET A 1 23.52 -45.74 -42.98
CA MET A 1 24.64 -46.72 -43.05
C MET A 1 25.70 -46.26 -42.05
N PHE A 2 26.08 -47.15 -41.13
CA PHE A 2 27.11 -47.06 -40.07
C PHE A 2 26.87 -46.29 -38.75
N GLU A 3 26.28 -47.09 -37.86
CA GLU A 3 26.36 -47.25 -36.40
C GLU A 3 27.76 -47.27 -35.72
N LYS A 4 27.86 -46.75 -34.48
CA LYS A 4 28.39 -47.39 -33.24
C LYS A 4 28.37 -46.40 -32.04
N LYS A 5 27.58 -46.66 -30.98
CA LYS A 5 27.94 -47.21 -29.63
C LYS A 5 29.02 -46.39 -28.89
N THR A 6 28.88 -45.97 -27.63
CA THR A 6 28.75 -46.77 -26.36
C THR A 6 28.42 -45.81 -25.18
N GLY A 7 27.49 -46.10 -24.24
CA GLY A 7 27.75 -46.61 -22.85
C GLY A 7 28.58 -45.63 -21.97
N THR A 8 28.23 -45.16 -20.76
CA THR A 8 27.76 -45.87 -19.54
C THR A 8 27.41 -44.89 -18.39
N ARG A 9 26.21 -45.08 -17.80
CA ARG A 9 25.68 -45.01 -16.40
C ARG A 9 26.43 -44.38 -15.17
N PRO A 10 25.70 -44.14 -14.03
CA PRO A 10 25.78 -42.95 -13.16
C PRO A 10 26.43 -43.18 -11.77
N LEU A 11 26.64 -42.11 -11.01
CA LEU A 11 27.07 -42.16 -9.60
C LEU A 11 25.90 -41.91 -8.63
N ARG A 12 25.83 -42.78 -7.62
CA ARG A 12 24.84 -42.89 -6.54
C ARG A 12 25.58 -42.75 -5.20
N GLY A 13 24.90 -42.21 -4.18
CA GLY A 13 25.26 -42.28 -2.75
C GLY A 13 26.38 -41.31 -2.36
N HIS A 14 26.33 -40.59 -1.24
CA HIS A 14 26.29 -41.15 0.11
C HIS A 14 25.63 -40.17 1.10
N SER A 15 24.71 -40.68 1.94
CA SER A 15 24.55 -40.25 3.33
C SER A 15 25.15 -41.33 4.23
N PRO A 16 25.67 -40.98 5.42
CA PRO A 16 25.04 -41.55 6.62
C PRO A 16 25.08 -40.68 7.91
N ALA A 17 24.14 -41.02 8.79
CA ALA A 17 24.16 -41.04 10.28
C ALA A 17 24.33 -39.70 11.04
N ALA A 18 23.40 -39.24 11.89
CA ALA A 18 22.78 -39.85 13.08
C ALA A 18 23.79 -40.22 14.18
N GLY A 19 23.98 -39.32 15.15
CA GLY A 19 24.75 -39.53 16.37
C GLY A 19 24.26 -38.62 17.51
N THR A 20 23.67 -39.23 18.52
CA THR A 20 23.60 -38.82 19.95
C THR A 20 24.26 -39.96 20.73
N PRO A 21 24.91 -39.77 21.91
CA PRO A 21 24.42 -38.99 23.06
C PRO A 21 25.52 -38.32 23.94
N GLY A 22 25.15 -37.53 24.96
CA GLY A 22 26.13 -37.09 25.97
C GLY A 22 25.72 -35.95 26.92
N THR A 23 25.03 -36.32 28.00
CA THR A 23 25.24 -35.94 29.42
C THR A 23 25.99 -34.63 29.79
N GLY A 24 25.29 -33.77 30.56
CA GLY A 24 25.82 -33.21 31.82
C GLY A 24 26.42 -31.79 31.85
N ALA A 25 25.65 -30.83 32.39
CA ALA A 25 26.14 -29.67 33.20
C ALA A 25 24.93 -28.95 33.80
N ARG A 26 24.54 -29.21 35.06
CA ARG A 26 24.93 -28.46 36.27
C ARG A 26 24.92 -26.93 36.12
N GLY A 27 23.93 -26.32 36.79
CA GLY A 27 24.16 -25.19 37.69
C GLY A 27 24.07 -23.79 37.12
N ALA A 28 22.89 -23.17 37.24
CA ALA A 28 22.78 -21.74 37.47
C ALA A 28 21.58 -21.46 38.38
N ARG A 29 21.86 -21.30 39.68
CA ARG A 29 20.90 -20.83 40.69
C ARG A 29 20.73 -19.33 40.52
N PHE A 30 19.49 -18.88 40.31
CA PHE A 30 19.14 -17.47 40.41
C PHE A 30 19.13 -17.04 41.90
N PRO A 31 19.75 -15.91 42.28
CA PRO A 31 19.69 -15.40 43.65
C PRO A 31 18.27 -14.93 43.98
N GLN A 32 17.70 -15.47 45.06
CA GLN A 32 16.46 -14.96 45.64
C GLN A 32 16.72 -13.61 46.33
N LEU A 33 15.95 -12.59 45.98
CA LEU A 33 15.93 -11.31 46.67
C LEU A 33 15.18 -11.47 48.00
N THR A 34 15.89 -11.17 49.08
CA THR A 34 15.45 -11.21 50.47
C THR A 34 14.33 -10.18 50.72
N PRO A 35 13.24 -10.53 51.43
CA PRO A 35 12.24 -9.55 51.85
C PRO A 35 12.80 -8.72 53.02
N ILE A 36 12.71 -7.39 52.90
CA ILE A 36 13.07 -6.45 53.96
C ILE A 36 12.07 -6.60 55.11
N ARG A 37 12.62 -6.87 56.29
CA ARG A 37 11.93 -7.13 57.55
C ARG A 37 11.36 -5.84 58.14
N THR A 38 10.09 -5.94 58.52
CA THR A 38 9.32 -5.05 59.40
C THR A 38 10.08 -4.59 60.65
N GLY A 39 10.14 -3.27 60.85
CA GLY A 39 10.50 -2.62 62.11
C GLY A 39 9.24 -2.35 62.95
N SER A 40 9.28 -2.83 64.19
CA SER A 40 8.23 -2.76 65.20
C SER A 40 8.18 -1.42 65.95
N ARG A 41 7.02 -1.15 66.58
CA ARG A 41 6.81 -0.40 67.85
C ARG A 41 7.45 0.99 67.89
N GLY A 42 6.69 2.07 67.90
CA GLY A 42 5.56 2.30 68.79
C GLY A 42 6.03 3.35 69.79
N ASP A 43 5.60 4.59 69.59
CA ASP A 43 5.60 5.65 70.59
C ASP A 43 4.58 6.70 70.15
N ARG A 44 3.46 6.76 70.89
CA ARG A 44 2.57 7.93 70.96
C ARG A 44 3.02 8.75 72.16
N PRO A 45 2.96 10.08 72.09
CA PRO A 45 1.99 10.73 72.96
C PRO A 45 1.36 12.02 72.42
N ALA A 46 0.32 12.42 73.18
CA ALA A 46 -0.35 13.72 73.25
C ALA A 46 -1.43 14.05 72.19
N ALA A 47 -2.68 13.91 72.63
CA ALA A 47 -3.86 14.45 71.98
C ALA A 47 -4.03 15.94 72.36
N PRO A 48 -4.42 16.81 71.41
CA PRO A 48 -5.06 18.08 71.73
C PRO A 48 -6.58 17.96 71.61
N ASP A 49 -7.23 18.30 72.72
CA ASP A 49 -8.45 19.07 72.90
C ASP A 49 -9.61 18.87 71.92
N ARG A 50 -10.68 18.33 72.51
CA ARG A 50 -12.03 18.24 71.96
C ARG A 50 -12.67 19.62 72.00
N GLU A 51 -12.80 20.27 70.85
CA GLU A 51 -13.87 21.22 70.61
C GLU A 51 -14.08 21.46 69.11
N SER A 52 -15.25 21.03 68.62
CA SER A 52 -15.96 21.51 67.43
C SER A 52 -16.80 20.37 66.88
N THR A 53 -18.00 20.28 67.42
CA THR A 53 -19.16 19.65 66.79
C THR A 53 -19.39 20.19 65.38
N ASP A 54 -18.88 19.49 64.36
CA ASP A 54 -19.43 19.54 63.00
C ASP A 54 -19.94 18.14 62.65
N ARG A 55 -21.13 17.80 63.18
CA ARG A 55 -21.87 16.59 62.78
C ARG A 55 -22.47 16.83 61.40
N ARG A 56 -21.62 16.80 60.37
CA ARG A 56 -22.11 16.59 59.01
C ARG A 56 -22.61 15.15 58.91
N PRO A 57 -23.84 14.90 58.46
CA PRO A 57 -24.29 13.54 58.22
C PRO A 57 -23.36 12.89 57.19
N TRP A 58 -22.82 11.72 57.56
CA TRP A 58 -22.09 10.85 56.65
C TRP A 58 -22.93 10.64 55.40
N SER A 59 -22.49 11.20 54.27
CA SER A 59 -23.07 10.89 52.97
C SER A 59 -22.59 9.48 52.61
N PRO A 60 -23.48 8.52 52.34
CA PRO A 60 -23.03 7.21 51.87
C PRO A 60 -22.21 7.44 50.59
N ALA A 61 -21.02 6.83 50.54
CA ALA A 61 -20.23 6.79 49.32
C ALA A 61 -21.13 6.41 48.15
N PRO A 62 -21.04 7.06 46.98
CA PRO A 62 -21.87 6.72 45.82
C PRO A 62 -21.72 5.21 45.61
N GLY A 63 -22.84 4.50 45.75
CA GLY A 63 -22.87 3.05 45.69
C GLY A 63 -22.13 2.59 44.45
N HIS A 64 -21.31 1.56 44.58
CA HIS A 64 -20.77 0.84 43.45
C HIS A 64 -21.96 0.41 42.58
N VAL A 65 -22.27 1.18 41.56
CA VAL A 65 -23.20 0.80 40.51
C VAL A 65 -22.50 -0.34 39.80
N SER A 66 -22.83 -1.57 40.18
CA SER A 66 -22.45 -2.75 39.42
C SER A 66 -22.81 -2.45 37.96
N PRO A 67 -21.84 -2.44 37.03
CA PRO A 67 -22.15 -2.21 35.64
C PRO A 67 -23.14 -3.29 35.25
N GLY A 68 -24.38 -2.88 34.94
CA GLY A 68 -25.41 -3.79 34.46
C GLY A 68 -24.88 -4.62 33.29
N PRO A 69 -25.46 -5.80 33.01
CA PRO A 69 -24.97 -6.69 31.96
C PRO A 69 -24.79 -5.88 30.67
N ARG A 70 -23.54 -5.71 30.24
CA ARG A 70 -23.22 -4.97 29.01
C ARG A 70 -23.97 -5.66 27.89
N SER A 71 -24.94 -4.97 27.30
CA SER A 71 -25.66 -5.47 26.14
C SER A 71 -24.61 -5.88 25.10
N PRO A 72 -24.68 -7.11 24.53
CA PRO A 72 -23.71 -7.52 23.54
C PRO A 72 -23.71 -6.48 22.40
N PRO A 73 -22.54 -6.07 21.89
CA PRO A 73 -22.48 -5.06 20.85
C PRO A 73 -23.35 -5.51 19.67
N PRO A 74 -24.10 -4.60 19.04
CA PRO A 74 -25.00 -4.96 17.94
C PRO A 74 -24.21 -5.70 16.87
N ARG A 75 -24.60 -6.94 16.58
CA ARG A 75 -24.00 -7.74 15.50
C ARG A 75 -24.22 -6.98 14.20
N ARG A 76 -23.15 -6.46 13.60
CA ARG A 76 -23.22 -5.88 12.25
C ARG A 76 -23.80 -6.95 11.32
N PRO A 77 -24.81 -6.62 10.49
CA PRO A 77 -25.38 -7.59 9.57
C PRO A 77 -24.28 -8.17 8.69
N ALA A 78 -24.31 -9.49 8.51
CA ALA A 78 -23.36 -10.17 7.63
C ALA A 78 -23.47 -9.57 6.22
N LEU A 79 -22.33 -9.26 5.59
CA LEU A 79 -22.34 -8.79 4.21
C LEU A 79 -22.95 -9.86 3.31
N SER A 80 -23.83 -9.44 2.39
CA SER A 80 -24.28 -10.30 1.29
C SER A 80 -23.07 -10.84 0.53
N ARG A 81 -23.12 -12.11 0.13
CA ARG A 81 -22.08 -12.77 -0.68
C ARG A 81 -21.77 -11.98 -1.95
N THR A 82 -22.79 -11.40 -2.58
CA THR A 82 -22.64 -10.55 -3.77
C THR A 82 -21.82 -9.29 -3.48
N ARG A 83 -22.10 -8.61 -2.38
CA ARG A 83 -21.35 -7.41 -1.98
C ARG A 83 -19.89 -7.73 -1.67
N LEU A 84 -19.64 -8.85 -0.99
CA LEU A 84 -18.28 -9.33 -0.73
C LEU A 84 -17.52 -9.61 -2.03
N ALA A 85 -18.14 -10.33 -2.97
CA ALA A 85 -17.54 -10.62 -4.27
C ALA A 85 -17.20 -9.35 -5.05
N ILE A 86 -18.11 -8.38 -5.11
CA ILE A 86 -17.86 -7.09 -5.78
C ILE A 86 -16.66 -6.36 -5.17
N LEU A 87 -16.56 -6.29 -3.84
CA LEU A 87 -15.43 -5.63 -3.18
C LEU A 87 -14.10 -6.34 -3.44
N LEU A 88 -14.09 -7.68 -3.44
CA LEU A 88 -12.88 -8.45 -3.73
C LEU A 88 -12.43 -8.25 -5.18
N VAL A 89 -13.35 -8.27 -6.14
CA VAL A 89 -13.06 -8.01 -7.55
C VAL A 89 -12.57 -6.57 -7.73
N LEU A 90 -13.23 -5.59 -7.12
CA LEU A 90 -12.83 -4.18 -7.18
C LEU A 90 -11.40 -3.97 -6.68
N VAL A 91 -11.07 -4.56 -5.51
CA VAL A 91 -9.74 -4.47 -4.92
C VAL A 91 -8.70 -5.15 -5.81
N ALA A 92 -8.94 -6.38 -6.26
CA ALA A 92 -8.02 -7.09 -7.14
C ALA A 92 -7.80 -6.33 -8.45
N LEU A 93 -8.90 -5.86 -9.06
CA LEU A 93 -8.87 -5.15 -10.33
C LEU A 93 -8.12 -3.83 -10.23
N THR A 94 -8.41 -3.01 -9.21
CA THR A 94 -7.72 -1.72 -9.03
C THR A 94 -6.23 -1.90 -8.83
N GLY A 95 -5.79 -2.85 -7.99
CA GLY A 95 -4.37 -3.17 -7.84
C GLY A 95 -3.74 -3.67 -9.13
N PHE A 96 -4.40 -4.62 -9.82
CA PHE A 96 -3.92 -5.18 -11.08
C PHE A 96 -3.70 -4.10 -12.15
N ILE A 97 -4.69 -3.24 -12.41
CA ILE A 97 -4.64 -2.30 -13.53
C ILE A 97 -3.61 -1.19 -13.30
N THR A 98 -3.50 -0.67 -12.07
CA THR A 98 -2.53 0.38 -11.75
C THR A 98 -1.10 -0.12 -11.85
N THR A 99 -0.90 -1.42 -11.64
CA THR A 99 0.40 -2.06 -11.70
C THR A 99 0.72 -2.53 -13.11
N LEU A 100 -0.26 -3.09 -13.82
CA LEU A 100 -0.11 -3.54 -15.20
C LEU A 100 0.22 -2.36 -16.11
N ASP A 101 -0.46 -1.22 -15.96
CA ASP A 101 -0.19 0.00 -16.71
C ASP A 101 1.30 0.37 -16.70
N ASN A 102 1.91 0.39 -15.51
CA ASN A 102 3.32 0.74 -15.39
C ASN A 102 4.26 -0.27 -16.07
N THR A 103 3.89 -1.55 -16.09
CA THR A 103 4.74 -2.60 -16.67
C THR A 103 4.61 -2.69 -18.19
N VAL A 104 3.40 -2.57 -18.73
CA VAL A 104 3.18 -2.63 -20.19
C VAL A 104 3.79 -1.44 -20.91
N VAL A 105 3.76 -0.25 -20.29
CA VAL A 105 4.34 0.98 -20.87
C VAL A 105 5.85 0.84 -21.06
N ASN A 106 6.56 0.26 -20.08
CA ASN A 106 8.01 0.05 -20.18
C ASN A 106 8.41 -0.84 -21.37
N VAL A 107 7.56 -1.79 -21.75
CA VAL A 107 7.78 -2.63 -22.94
C VAL A 107 7.47 -1.89 -24.25
N ALA A 108 6.55 -0.93 -24.20
CA ALA A 108 6.18 -0.11 -25.35
C ALA A 108 7.16 1.05 -25.62
N LEU A 109 7.97 1.45 -24.63
CA LEU A 109 8.89 2.60 -24.72
C LEU A 109 9.74 2.63 -26.01
N PRO A 110 10.39 1.54 -26.46
CA PRO A 110 11.19 1.58 -27.68
C PRO A 110 10.36 1.93 -28.93
N THR A 111 9.11 1.49 -28.98
CA THR A 111 8.18 1.81 -30.08
C THR A 111 7.70 3.24 -29.98
N VAL A 112 7.31 3.70 -28.78
CA VAL A 112 6.96 5.11 -28.51
C VAL A 112 8.08 6.05 -28.95
N GLN A 113 9.34 5.71 -28.64
CA GLN A 113 10.50 6.49 -29.03
C GLN A 113 10.61 6.66 -30.54
N ARG A 114 10.47 5.56 -31.29
CA ARG A 114 10.60 5.56 -32.76
C ARG A 114 9.44 6.29 -33.43
N GLU A 115 8.21 6.11 -32.95
CA GLU A 115 7.01 6.68 -33.57
C GLU A 115 6.82 8.17 -33.23
N LEU A 116 7.14 8.59 -32.00
CA LEU A 116 7.02 9.98 -31.58
C LEU A 116 8.34 10.77 -31.70
N GLY A 117 9.41 10.14 -32.19
CA GLY A 117 10.72 10.78 -32.38
C GLY A 117 11.35 11.30 -31.09
N LEU A 118 11.16 10.62 -29.96
CA LEU A 118 11.61 11.12 -28.66
C LEU A 118 13.12 11.02 -28.47
N SER A 119 13.69 12.04 -27.83
CA SER A 119 15.02 11.97 -27.26
C SER A 119 15.08 10.96 -26.12
N VAL A 120 16.29 10.55 -25.72
CA VAL A 120 16.51 9.68 -24.56
C VAL A 120 15.89 10.30 -23.30
N THR A 121 16.12 11.59 -23.07
CA THR A 121 15.51 12.34 -21.96
C THR A 121 13.98 12.31 -22.02
N GLY A 122 13.39 12.51 -23.21
CA GLY A 122 11.93 12.44 -23.38
C GLY A 122 11.37 11.06 -23.05
N LEU A 123 12.08 10.01 -23.44
CA LEU A 123 11.70 8.63 -23.13
C LEU A 123 11.74 8.33 -21.62
N GLU A 124 12.77 8.81 -20.93
CA GLU A 124 12.88 8.69 -19.47
C GLU A 124 11.73 9.42 -18.76
N TRP A 125 11.32 10.60 -19.23
CA TRP A 125 10.17 11.31 -18.67
C TRP A 125 8.86 10.55 -18.88
N VAL A 126 8.66 9.88 -20.01
CA VAL A 126 7.47 9.02 -20.22
C VAL A 126 7.42 7.89 -19.19
N ALA A 127 8.57 7.27 -18.90
CA ALA A 127 8.67 6.18 -17.93
C ALA A 127 8.50 6.65 -16.47
N THR A 128 9.08 7.80 -16.12
CA THR A 128 9.26 8.22 -14.72
C THR A 128 8.19 9.19 -14.22
N SER A 129 7.59 10.01 -15.08
CA SER A 129 6.60 11.05 -14.69
C SER A 129 5.42 10.48 -13.89
N TYR A 130 4.90 9.32 -14.30
CA TYR A 130 3.86 8.61 -13.56
C TYR A 130 4.28 8.28 -12.13
N VAL A 131 5.43 7.62 -11.97
CA VAL A 131 5.94 7.17 -10.66
C VAL A 131 6.26 8.37 -9.76
N LEU A 132 6.82 9.43 -10.35
CA LEU A 132 7.11 10.68 -9.67
C LEU A 132 5.87 11.31 -9.05
N VAL A 133 4.85 11.55 -9.87
CA VAL A 133 3.60 12.18 -9.39
C VAL A 133 2.85 11.25 -8.46
N PHE A 134 2.85 9.94 -8.76
CA PHE A 134 2.28 8.93 -7.87
C PHE A 134 2.91 8.99 -6.47
N GLY A 135 4.23 8.93 -6.37
CA GLY A 135 4.95 8.99 -5.09
C GLY A 135 4.73 10.32 -4.37
N ALA A 136 4.77 11.42 -5.13
CA ALA A 136 4.53 12.78 -4.64
C ALA A 136 3.14 12.97 -4.02
N LEU A 137 2.12 12.33 -4.60
CA LEU A 137 0.73 12.51 -4.20
C LEU A 137 0.19 11.35 -3.36
N LEU A 138 0.96 10.30 -3.10
CA LEU A 138 0.49 9.11 -2.38
C LEU A 138 0.01 9.45 -0.96
N LEU A 139 0.81 10.21 -0.20
CA LEU A 139 0.46 10.64 1.15
C LEU A 139 -0.70 11.65 1.16
N PRO A 140 -0.68 12.74 0.34
CA PRO A 140 -1.84 13.62 0.17
C PRO A 140 -3.12 12.89 -0.24
N GLY A 141 -3.01 11.93 -1.17
CA GLY A 141 -4.14 11.18 -1.71
C GLY A 141 -4.83 10.33 -0.66
N GLY A 142 -4.07 9.70 0.24
CA GLY A 142 -4.62 9.00 1.40
C GLY A 142 -5.42 9.93 2.32
N ARG A 143 -4.89 11.13 2.60
CA ARG A 143 -5.57 12.14 3.43
C ARG A 143 -6.86 12.66 2.77
N LEU A 144 -6.87 12.83 1.46
CA LEU A 144 -8.09 13.18 0.72
C LEU A 144 -9.18 12.13 0.95
N GLY A 145 -8.83 10.84 0.95
CA GLY A 145 -9.75 9.74 1.24
C GLY A 145 -10.38 9.84 2.63
N ASP A 146 -9.60 10.22 3.63
CA ASP A 146 -10.08 10.42 5.00
C ASP A 146 -10.99 11.65 5.15
N LEU A 147 -10.75 12.71 4.35
CA LEU A 147 -11.50 13.97 4.39
C LEU A 147 -12.81 13.92 3.60
N PHE A 148 -12.75 13.51 2.35
CA PHE A 148 -13.87 13.59 1.41
C PHE A 148 -14.69 12.30 1.32
N GLY A 149 -14.22 11.24 1.98
CA GLY A 149 -14.80 9.91 1.94
C GLY A 149 -14.08 9.01 0.94
N ARG A 150 -13.74 7.81 1.39
CA ARG A 150 -12.83 6.88 0.69
C ARG A 150 -13.40 6.48 -0.66
N ARG A 151 -14.72 6.29 -0.73
CA ARG A 151 -15.39 5.85 -1.95
C ARG A 151 -15.47 6.93 -3.02
N ARG A 152 -15.65 8.19 -2.61
CA ARG A 152 -15.63 9.33 -3.54
C ARG A 152 -14.23 9.55 -4.10
N VAL A 153 -13.21 9.44 -3.24
CA VAL A 153 -11.82 9.57 -3.67
C VAL A 153 -11.38 8.40 -4.54
N LEU A 154 -11.80 7.16 -4.25
CA LEU A 154 -11.57 6.02 -5.13
C LEU A 154 -12.18 6.26 -6.51
N ALA A 155 -13.44 6.69 -6.57
CA ALA A 155 -14.11 6.98 -7.85
C ALA A 155 -13.43 8.14 -8.59
N ALA A 156 -13.07 9.23 -7.92
CA ALA A 156 -12.36 10.35 -8.52
C ALA A 156 -10.99 9.92 -9.07
N GLY A 157 -10.23 9.14 -8.29
CA GLY A 157 -8.95 8.57 -8.71
C GLY A 157 -9.07 7.68 -9.94
N LEU A 158 -10.09 6.82 -9.97
CA LEU A 158 -10.39 5.97 -11.12
C LEU A 158 -10.77 6.80 -12.36
N VAL A 159 -11.60 7.84 -12.22
CA VAL A 159 -11.93 8.74 -13.34
C VAL A 159 -10.68 9.40 -13.87
N VAL A 160 -9.84 9.98 -13.01
CA VAL A 160 -8.59 10.63 -13.42
C VAL A 160 -7.67 9.64 -14.12
N PHE A 161 -7.42 8.47 -13.52
CA PHE A 161 -6.56 7.43 -14.08
C PHE A 161 -7.05 6.94 -15.44
N THR A 162 -8.35 6.71 -15.59
CA THR A 162 -8.95 6.22 -16.84
C THR A 162 -8.97 7.29 -17.92
N ALA A 163 -9.36 8.52 -17.59
CA ALA A 163 -9.39 9.61 -18.56
C ALA A 163 -7.99 9.98 -19.04
N SER A 164 -7.01 10.03 -18.15
CA SER A 164 -5.62 10.28 -18.54
C SER A 164 -5.01 9.13 -19.33
N SER A 165 -5.41 7.88 -19.07
CA SER A 165 -5.03 6.74 -19.93
C SER A 165 -5.60 6.88 -21.34
N ALA A 166 -6.86 7.30 -21.47
CA ALA A 166 -7.44 7.58 -22.78
C ALA A 166 -6.72 8.74 -23.49
N ALA A 167 -6.34 9.79 -22.76
CA ALA A 167 -5.54 10.89 -23.30
C ALA A 167 -4.14 10.43 -23.75
N ALA A 168 -3.48 9.56 -22.98
CA ALA A 168 -2.19 8.98 -23.35
C ALA A 168 -2.27 8.13 -24.62
N ALA A 169 -3.38 7.41 -24.83
CA ALA A 169 -3.61 6.64 -26.05
C ALA A 169 -3.80 7.52 -27.30
N LEU A 170 -4.26 8.76 -27.13
CA LEU A 170 -4.50 9.72 -28.20
C LEU A 170 -3.33 10.72 -28.35
N ALA A 171 -2.20 10.47 -27.70
CA ALA A 171 -1.07 11.40 -27.73
C ALA A 171 -0.33 11.30 -29.08
N ASP A 172 -0.23 12.44 -29.77
CA ASP A 172 0.50 12.58 -31.03
C ASP A 172 1.95 13.06 -30.82
N ASP A 173 2.33 13.40 -29.59
CA ASP A 173 3.65 13.90 -29.23
C ASP A 173 4.07 13.51 -27.80
N GLY A 174 5.38 13.60 -27.53
CA GLY A 174 5.95 13.24 -26.23
C GLY A 174 5.49 14.09 -25.06
N ALA A 175 5.31 15.40 -25.24
CA ALA A 175 4.93 16.29 -24.16
C ALA A 175 3.50 15.98 -23.70
N THR A 176 2.58 15.74 -24.64
CA THR A 176 1.22 15.29 -24.35
C THR A 176 1.22 13.95 -23.62
N LEU A 177 2.04 12.99 -24.07
CA LEU A 177 2.15 11.69 -23.41
C LEU A 177 2.70 11.81 -21.97
N ILE A 178 3.76 12.58 -21.76
CA ILE A 178 4.35 12.83 -20.44
C ILE A 178 3.33 13.51 -19.51
N ALA A 179 2.60 14.52 -20.01
CA ALA A 179 1.57 15.21 -19.23
C ALA A 179 0.43 14.25 -18.84
N ALA A 180 -0.03 13.42 -19.78
CA ALA A 180 -1.05 12.40 -19.51
C ALA A 180 -0.57 11.38 -18.45
N ARG A 181 0.69 10.92 -18.53
CA ARG A 181 1.30 10.03 -17.53
C ARG A 181 1.41 10.68 -16.14
N ALA A 182 1.81 11.95 -16.08
CA ALA A 182 1.84 12.71 -14.84
C ALA A 182 0.45 12.81 -14.19
N VAL A 183 -0.58 13.16 -14.97
CA VAL A 183 -1.97 13.20 -14.49
C VAL A 183 -2.45 11.81 -14.06
N GLN A 184 -2.05 10.76 -14.78
CA GLN A 184 -2.38 9.38 -14.44
C GLN A 184 -1.79 8.96 -13.09
N GLY A 185 -0.56 9.38 -12.80
CA GLY A 185 0.08 9.17 -11.49
C GLY A 185 -0.73 9.79 -10.34
N SER A 186 -1.36 10.94 -10.58
CA SER A 186 -2.28 11.57 -9.62
C SER A 186 -3.51 10.70 -9.37
N GLY A 187 -4.10 10.13 -10.42
CA GLY A 187 -5.21 9.18 -10.30
C GLY A 187 -4.83 7.95 -9.48
N ALA A 188 -3.68 7.34 -9.78
CA ALA A 188 -3.16 6.20 -9.04
C ALA A 188 -2.91 6.51 -7.55
N ALA A 189 -2.40 7.71 -7.24
CA ALA A 189 -2.15 8.17 -5.88
C ALA A 189 -3.42 8.30 -5.03
N LEU A 190 -4.58 8.52 -5.67
CA LEU A 190 -5.89 8.48 -5.01
C LEU A 190 -6.40 7.05 -4.88
N VAL A 191 -6.27 6.23 -5.93
CA VAL A 191 -6.81 4.86 -5.99
C VAL A 191 -6.18 3.96 -4.94
N ILE A 192 -4.85 3.89 -4.87
CA ILE A 192 -4.13 2.92 -4.02
C ILE A 192 -4.52 3.05 -2.53
N PRO A 193 -4.39 4.21 -1.87
CA PRO A 193 -4.75 4.33 -0.46
C PRO A 193 -6.27 4.19 -0.26
N ALA A 194 -7.09 4.70 -1.18
CA ALA A 194 -8.55 4.57 -1.07
C ALA A 194 -9.00 3.09 -1.16
N THR A 195 -8.38 2.27 -2.01
CA THR A 195 -8.66 0.83 -2.11
C THR A 195 -8.33 0.11 -0.80
N LEU A 196 -7.17 0.35 -0.20
CA LEU A 196 -6.81 -0.24 1.09
C LEU A 196 -7.74 0.23 2.22
N ALA A 197 -8.16 1.49 2.18
CA ALA A 197 -9.08 2.04 3.15
C ALA A 197 -10.50 1.47 2.98
N VAL A 198 -10.95 1.18 1.74
CA VAL A 198 -12.17 0.43 1.45
C VAL A 198 -12.08 -1.00 2.00
N ILE A 199 -10.93 -1.68 1.88
CA ILE A 199 -10.74 -3.00 2.52
C ILE A 199 -10.94 -2.89 4.03
N ALA A 200 -10.30 -1.91 4.67
CA ALA A 200 -10.39 -1.75 6.11
C ALA A 200 -11.81 -1.39 6.58
N ALA A 201 -12.52 -0.54 5.85
CA ALA A 201 -13.83 -0.03 6.26
C ALA A 201 -14.99 -0.98 5.90
N ASP A 202 -14.99 -1.51 4.69
CA ASP A 202 -16.14 -2.21 4.12
C ASP A 202 -16.08 -3.72 4.31
N LEU A 203 -14.90 -4.32 4.57
CA LEU A 203 -14.79 -5.77 4.83
C LEU A 203 -14.81 -6.11 6.33
N PRO A 204 -15.44 -7.25 6.70
CA PRO A 204 -15.34 -7.80 8.04
C PRO A 204 -13.89 -8.09 8.38
N GLU A 205 -13.51 -7.91 9.65
CA GLU A 205 -12.12 -8.07 10.12
C GLU A 205 -11.46 -9.37 9.64
N ARG A 206 -12.18 -10.50 9.73
CA ARG A 206 -11.73 -11.83 9.28
C ARG A 206 -11.44 -11.94 7.77
N ARG A 207 -11.93 -11.00 6.96
CA ARG A 207 -11.77 -10.97 5.49
C ARG A 207 -10.76 -9.92 5.02
N ARG A 208 -10.28 -9.02 5.90
CA ARG A 208 -9.33 -7.96 5.52
C ARG A 208 -7.98 -8.52 5.09
N ALA A 209 -7.37 -9.39 5.90
CA ALA A 209 -6.07 -9.99 5.56
C ALA A 209 -6.13 -10.83 4.27
N PRO A 210 -7.14 -11.71 4.05
CA PRO A 210 -7.31 -12.38 2.76
C PRO A 210 -7.49 -11.43 1.58
N ALA A 211 -8.21 -10.32 1.75
CA ALA A 211 -8.40 -9.34 0.69
C ALA A 211 -7.12 -8.57 0.35
N ILE A 212 -6.30 -8.24 1.35
CA ILE A 212 -4.95 -7.68 1.13
C ILE A 212 -4.08 -8.72 0.40
N GLY A 213 -4.16 -10.00 0.80
CA GLY A 213 -3.46 -11.09 0.10
C GLY A 213 -3.87 -11.18 -1.38
N LEU A 214 -5.16 -11.07 -1.68
CA LEU A 214 -5.67 -11.04 -3.05
C LEU A 214 -5.19 -9.79 -3.82
N TRP A 215 -5.21 -8.63 -3.17
CA TRP A 215 -4.69 -7.38 -3.74
C TRP A 215 -3.21 -7.53 -4.10
N THR A 216 -2.37 -8.01 -3.19
CA THR A 216 -0.94 -8.24 -3.44
C THR A 216 -0.69 -9.31 -4.51
N ALA A 217 -1.51 -10.37 -4.53
CA ALA A 217 -1.43 -11.38 -5.59
C ALA A 217 -1.74 -10.78 -6.97
N ALA A 218 -2.74 -9.90 -7.06
CA ALA A 218 -3.09 -9.20 -8.29
C ALA A 218 -1.93 -8.31 -8.77
N LEU A 219 -1.25 -7.59 -7.86
CA LEU A 219 -0.02 -6.85 -8.16
C LEU A 219 1.07 -7.76 -8.74
N ALA A 220 1.33 -8.90 -8.11
CA ALA A 220 2.34 -9.86 -8.57
C ALA A 220 2.01 -10.43 -9.97
N VAL A 221 0.74 -10.75 -10.22
CA VAL A 221 0.27 -11.22 -11.53
C VAL A 221 0.43 -10.12 -12.58
N ALA A 222 0.12 -8.86 -12.26
CA ALA A 222 0.34 -7.73 -13.17
C ALA A 222 1.83 -7.53 -13.49
N LEU A 223 2.72 -7.68 -12.49
CA LEU A 223 4.17 -7.65 -12.69
C LEU A 223 4.65 -8.75 -13.62
N ALA A 224 4.20 -9.99 -13.38
CA ALA A 224 4.63 -11.15 -14.15
C ALA A 224 4.08 -11.15 -15.59
N SER A 225 2.83 -10.73 -15.76
CA SER A 225 2.16 -10.71 -17.08
C SER A 225 2.48 -9.47 -17.90
N GLY A 226 2.91 -8.39 -17.28
CA GLY A 226 3.20 -7.10 -17.91
C GLY A 226 4.02 -7.19 -19.20
N PRO A 227 5.22 -7.80 -19.18
CA PRO A 227 6.04 -7.88 -20.40
C PRO A 227 5.39 -8.69 -21.53
N ALA A 228 4.73 -9.79 -21.20
CA ALA A 228 4.05 -10.62 -22.20
C ALA A 228 2.85 -9.90 -22.82
N VAL A 229 2.02 -9.26 -21.99
CA VAL A 229 0.84 -8.50 -22.43
C VAL A 229 1.26 -7.26 -23.22
N GLY A 230 2.21 -6.48 -22.71
CA GLY A 230 2.73 -5.28 -23.36
C GLY A 230 3.40 -5.58 -24.69
N GLY A 231 4.19 -6.65 -24.76
CA GLY A 231 4.82 -7.11 -25.99
C GLY A 231 3.80 -7.55 -27.04
N LEU A 232 2.83 -8.39 -26.65
CA LEU A 232 1.76 -8.84 -27.54
C LEU A 232 0.97 -7.65 -28.09
N ILE A 233 0.58 -6.70 -27.22
CA ILE A 233 -0.21 -5.54 -27.61
C ILE A 233 0.57 -4.64 -28.58
N THR A 234 1.80 -4.29 -28.20
CA THR A 234 2.64 -3.39 -28.98
C THR A 234 2.94 -3.97 -30.37
N GLN A 235 3.13 -5.28 -30.48
CA GLN A 235 3.41 -5.96 -31.75
C GLN A 235 2.22 -6.02 -32.71
N HIS A 236 0.98 -6.16 -32.19
CA HIS A 236 -0.20 -6.41 -33.04
C HIS A 236 -1.08 -5.19 -33.26
N TRP A 237 -1.21 -4.31 -32.27
CA TRP A 237 -2.12 -3.16 -32.32
C TRP A 237 -1.40 -1.81 -32.19
N GLY A 238 -0.12 -1.81 -31.81
CA GLY A 238 0.67 -0.59 -31.60
C GLY A 238 0.74 -0.17 -30.14
N TRP A 239 1.60 0.81 -29.84
CA TRP A 239 1.89 1.22 -28.46
C TRP A 239 0.70 1.90 -27.79
N SER A 240 -0.12 2.67 -28.49
CA SER A 240 -1.26 3.40 -27.91
C SER A 240 -2.28 2.48 -27.24
N TRP A 241 -2.39 1.23 -27.71
CA TRP A 241 -3.28 0.23 -27.15
C TRP A 241 -2.89 -0.23 -25.73
N VAL A 242 -1.64 -0.06 -25.32
CA VAL A 242 -1.24 -0.35 -23.92
C VAL A 242 -1.97 0.58 -22.95
N PHE A 243 -2.28 1.81 -23.38
CA PHE A 243 -3.06 2.77 -22.62
C PHE A 243 -4.57 2.58 -22.79
N LEU A 244 -5.04 2.22 -23.99
CA LEU A 244 -6.47 1.93 -24.20
C LEU A 244 -6.94 0.72 -23.40
N LEU A 245 -6.07 -0.27 -23.16
CA LEU A 245 -6.38 -1.44 -22.35
C LEU A 245 -6.95 -1.07 -20.97
N ASN A 246 -6.44 0.00 -20.35
CA ASN A 246 -6.89 0.44 -19.03
C ASN A 246 -8.30 1.02 -19.03
N VAL A 247 -8.80 1.51 -20.16
CA VAL A 247 -10.11 2.19 -20.26
C VAL A 247 -11.27 1.27 -19.90
N PRO A 248 -11.45 0.08 -20.52
CA PRO A 248 -12.52 -0.83 -20.15
C PRO A 248 -12.40 -1.34 -18.71
N PHE A 249 -11.17 -1.60 -18.23
CA PHE A 249 -10.98 -2.04 -16.84
C PHE A 249 -11.28 -0.94 -15.82
N GLY A 250 -10.90 0.30 -16.12
CA GLY A 250 -11.22 1.47 -15.32
C GLY A 250 -12.73 1.74 -15.27
N ALA A 251 -13.41 1.65 -16.42
CA ALA A 251 -14.86 1.73 -16.49
C ALA A 251 -15.55 0.63 -15.66
N LEU A 252 -15.04 -0.61 -15.72
CA LEU A 252 -15.51 -1.70 -14.87
C LEU A 252 -15.30 -1.41 -13.38
N ALA A 253 -14.11 -0.94 -12.99
CA ALA A 253 -13.82 -0.57 -11.61
C ALA A 253 -14.73 0.56 -11.09
N LEU A 254 -15.05 1.55 -11.94
CA LEU A 254 -16.02 2.61 -11.64
C LEU A 254 -17.42 2.05 -11.44
N ALA A 255 -17.87 1.16 -12.33
CA ALA A 255 -19.17 0.50 -12.22
C ALA A 255 -19.27 -0.32 -10.92
N LEU A 256 -18.24 -1.09 -10.58
CA LEU A 256 -18.16 -1.84 -9.31
C LEU A 256 -18.16 -0.91 -8.08
N THR A 257 -17.49 0.25 -8.20
CA THR A 257 -17.48 1.27 -7.14
C THR A 257 -18.87 1.87 -6.94
N ALA A 258 -19.64 2.11 -8.01
CA ALA A 258 -21.01 2.59 -7.94
C ALA A 258 -22.00 1.52 -7.45
N ALA A 259 -21.78 0.25 -7.77
CA ALA A 259 -22.70 -0.86 -7.49
C ALA A 259 -22.83 -1.23 -5.99
N VAL A 260 -21.84 -0.88 -5.16
CA VAL A 260 -21.91 -1.12 -3.72
C VAL A 260 -22.13 0.21 -2.99
N PRO A 261 -23.24 0.39 -2.24
CA PRO A 261 -23.47 1.61 -1.48
C PRO A 261 -22.34 1.84 -0.47
N ALA A 262 -21.86 3.08 -0.39
CA ALA A 262 -20.94 3.49 0.66
C ALA A 262 -21.58 3.20 2.03
N ALA A 263 -20.82 2.64 2.98
CA ALA A 263 -21.20 2.80 4.37
C ALA A 263 -21.29 4.31 4.66
N ARG A 264 -22.24 4.76 5.50
CA ARG A 264 -22.33 6.19 5.85
C ARG A 264 -21.02 6.62 6.53
N GLU A 265 -20.15 7.26 5.76
CA GLU A 265 -18.91 7.84 6.25
C GLU A 265 -19.22 9.23 6.79
N ARG A 266 -19.17 9.40 8.12
CA ARG A 266 -19.08 10.73 8.71
C ARG A 266 -17.59 11.03 8.86
N PRO A 267 -17.05 12.08 8.21
CA PRO A 267 -15.68 12.49 8.48
C PRO A 267 -15.54 12.82 9.98
N PRO A 268 -14.48 12.38 10.65
CA PRO A 268 -14.22 12.78 12.04
C PRO A 268 -14.11 14.31 12.12
N ALA A 269 -14.83 14.93 13.04
CA ALA A 269 -14.72 16.38 13.25
C ALA A 269 -13.26 16.76 13.60
N GLY A 270 -12.71 17.76 12.92
CA GLY A 270 -11.39 18.34 13.22
C GLY A 270 -10.20 17.83 12.40
N LEU A 271 -10.39 17.01 11.36
CA LEU A 271 -9.27 16.49 10.55
C LEU A 271 -8.55 17.57 9.70
N LEU A 272 -9.27 18.64 9.29
CA LEU A 272 -8.70 19.78 8.56
C LEU A 272 -7.60 20.51 9.36
N ALA A 273 -7.67 20.46 10.71
CA ALA A 273 -6.70 21.11 11.59
C ALA A 273 -5.34 20.36 11.69
N ARG A 274 -5.15 19.25 10.96
CA ARG A 274 -3.95 18.38 11.03
C ARG A 274 -3.29 18.13 9.67
N LEU A 275 -3.42 19.06 8.72
CA LEU A 275 -2.71 18.98 7.44
C LEU A 275 -1.21 19.18 7.67
N ASP A 276 -0.44 18.11 7.49
CA ASP A 276 1.02 18.13 7.54
C ASP A 276 1.57 18.68 6.21
N LEU A 277 1.46 20.00 6.04
CA LEU A 277 1.95 20.72 4.87
C LEU A 277 3.45 20.47 4.59
N PRO A 278 4.34 20.42 5.61
CA PRO A 278 5.74 20.04 5.41
C PRO A 278 5.89 18.61 4.87
N GLY A 279 5.15 17.64 5.42
CA GLY A 279 5.17 16.26 4.94
C GLY A 279 4.68 16.13 3.50
N VAL A 280 3.65 16.87 3.12
CA VAL A 280 3.17 16.96 1.72
C VAL A 280 4.27 17.54 0.82
N ALA A 281 4.85 18.69 1.19
CA ALA A 281 5.91 19.32 0.41
C ALA A 281 7.14 18.40 0.25
N LEU A 282 7.58 17.74 1.32
CA LEU A 282 8.68 16.78 1.28
C LEU A 282 8.36 15.56 0.40
N SER A 283 7.13 15.04 0.48
CA SER A 283 6.71 13.91 -0.36
C SER A 283 6.74 14.24 -1.85
N VAL A 284 6.46 15.50 -2.22
CA VAL A 284 6.52 15.98 -3.60
C VAL A 284 7.96 16.32 -4.03
N LEU A 285 8.69 17.07 -3.21
CA LEU A 285 10.00 17.61 -3.56
C LEU A 285 11.09 16.54 -3.56
N ALA A 286 11.05 15.56 -2.65
CA ALA A 286 12.13 14.58 -2.53
C ALA A 286 12.22 13.66 -3.77
N PRO A 287 11.14 13.03 -4.27
CA PRO A 287 11.20 12.22 -5.50
C PRO A 287 11.51 13.08 -6.72
N LEU A 288 10.89 14.27 -6.82
CA LEU A 288 11.09 15.18 -7.95
C LEU A 288 12.55 15.59 -8.10
N LEU A 289 13.17 16.07 -7.02
CA LEU A 289 14.58 16.49 -7.03
C LEU A 289 15.53 15.32 -7.27
N LEU A 290 15.23 14.15 -6.69
CA LEU A 290 16.04 12.95 -6.87
C LEU A 290 16.02 12.47 -8.33
N THR A 291 14.85 12.34 -8.94
CA THR A 291 14.72 11.93 -10.34
C THR A 291 15.27 13.00 -11.27
N TYR A 292 15.02 14.28 -10.99
CA TYR A 292 15.60 15.37 -11.79
C TYR A 292 17.14 15.33 -11.78
N GLY A 293 17.75 15.13 -10.61
CA GLY A 293 19.20 14.97 -10.48
C GLY A 293 19.72 13.74 -11.20
N LEU A 294 18.99 12.62 -11.20
CA LEU A 294 19.39 11.39 -11.88
C LEU A 294 19.34 11.52 -13.41
N VAL A 295 18.25 12.09 -13.94
CA VAL A 295 18.05 12.33 -15.38
C VAL A 295 19.08 13.31 -15.90
N ARG A 296 19.21 14.48 -15.24
CA ARG A 296 20.16 15.53 -15.68
C ARG A 296 21.61 15.15 -15.43
N GLY A 297 21.89 14.42 -14.35
CA GLY A 297 23.22 13.90 -14.04
C GLY A 297 23.71 12.90 -15.08
N GLY A 298 22.82 12.07 -15.63
CA GLY A 298 23.16 11.12 -16.71
C GLY A 298 23.58 11.80 -18.02
N ASP A 299 23.00 12.96 -18.34
CA ASP A 299 23.37 13.77 -19.52
C ASP A 299 24.78 14.39 -19.38
N ASP A 300 25.20 14.70 -18.14
CA ASP A 300 26.46 15.40 -17.84
C ASP A 300 27.61 14.46 -17.39
N SER A 301 27.35 13.23 -16.92
CA SER A 301 28.34 12.42 -16.18
C SER A 301 29.27 11.53 -17.01
N PHE A 302 28.98 11.22 -18.28
CA PHE A 302 29.77 10.25 -19.06
C PHE A 302 30.66 10.85 -20.15
N ARG A 303 30.75 12.17 -20.28
CA ARG A 303 31.67 12.84 -21.22
C ARG A 303 33.03 13.26 -20.64
N ALA A 304 33.31 12.94 -19.38
CA ALA A 304 34.53 13.38 -18.71
C ALA A 304 35.40 12.21 -18.21
N ALA A 305 35.88 11.38 -19.13
CA ALA A 305 37.23 10.79 -19.08
C ALA A 305 37.50 10.07 -20.42
N PRO A 306 38.39 10.60 -21.29
CA PRO A 306 38.99 9.77 -22.33
C PRO A 306 39.74 8.65 -21.61
N VAL A 307 39.39 7.40 -21.90
CA VAL A 307 40.21 6.26 -21.51
C VAL A 307 41.49 6.37 -22.33
N PRO A 308 42.66 6.66 -21.73
CA PRO A 308 43.91 6.62 -22.48
C PRO A 308 44.21 5.15 -22.76
N TYR A 309 44.23 4.79 -24.05
CA TYR A 309 44.89 3.55 -24.51
C TYR A 309 46.41 3.74 -24.45
#